data_AF-A0A1I2SKB9-F1
#
_entry.id   AF-A0A1I2SKB9-F1
#
_cell.length_a   1.000
_cell.length_b   1.000
_cell.length_c   1.000
_cell.angle_alpha   90.00
_cell.angle_beta   90.00
_cell.angle_gamma   90.00
#
_symmetry.space_group_name_H-M   'P 1'
#
loop_
_entity.id
_entity.type
_entity.pdbx_description
1 polymer ?
#
loop_
_entity_poly.entity_id
_entity_poly.type
_entity_poly.pdbx_seq_one_letter_code
_entity_poly.pdbx_strand_id
1 'polypeptide(L)'
;MKNQNSRRDFIKTSALVTGGMLTSPFVLPGAYAATENHLKLAVIGCGGRGTGAVFQALETGHPIKLVAMADAFRDRLDNSLKPMLDKYGTEKIDVPEERKFVGFDAYKHAIAEADVVILASPPGFRPSHFEEAVKQGKQIFMEKPVATDAAGIRKVLAAAEEAKAKKLNVVVGLQRHYQNNYRETIKRIHDGAVGDIVGGQVYWNDGGVWVRERQPGQTEMEYQMRNWYYFNWLCGDHITEQHVHNIDIANWVKQSYPVKAEGTGGRAVRTGKDHGEIFDHHVLTFTYEDGSVIHSECRHFPGAANRVDESFQGTKGKVYLSAGNHGVLTDWKGNSIYTHDRENNPNPYQQEHDELWAAIVKGEYKFEDAENAAKSTMTSIMGRYATYSGKVLTWDEALNGTVDLFPEELSWDAMPKILPGDDGFYPHAVPGKTKVI
;
A
#
# COMPACT_ATOMS: atom_id res chain seq x y z
N MET A 1 35.51 20.46 71.90
CA MET A 1 36.62 20.45 70.91
C MET A 1 35.97 20.47 69.52
N LYS A 2 35.77 21.65 68.93
CA LYS A 2 36.62 22.38 67.95
C LYS A 2 36.71 21.73 66.55
N ASN A 3 36.35 22.58 65.56
CA ASN A 3 36.60 22.62 64.11
C ASN A 3 35.75 21.71 63.20
N GLN A 4 34.89 22.27 62.33
CA GLN A 4 35.07 23.13 61.13
C GLN A 4 35.46 22.36 59.86
N ASN A 5 34.53 22.40 58.89
CA ASN A 5 34.66 22.45 57.43
C ASN A 5 36.05 22.22 56.81
N SER A 6 36.09 21.42 55.73
CA SER A 6 36.49 21.96 54.43
C SER A 6 36.13 21.05 53.25
N ARG A 7 35.39 21.62 52.30
CA ARG A 7 35.42 21.26 50.88
C ARG A 7 36.79 21.63 50.30
N ARG A 8 37.30 20.82 49.37
CA ARG A 8 38.42 21.05 48.42
C ARG A 8 39.81 20.52 48.81
N ASP A 9 40.07 19.28 48.40
CA ASP A 9 41.18 18.91 47.51
C ASP A 9 40.49 18.18 46.33
N PHE A 10 40.13 18.78 45.19
CA PHE A 10 40.90 19.41 44.11
C PHE A 10 42.00 18.55 43.46
N ILE A 11 41.53 17.54 42.73
CA ILE A 11 41.86 17.15 41.34
C ILE A 11 43.33 17.31 40.90
N LYS A 12 43.96 16.14 40.69
CA LYS A 12 44.94 15.77 39.64
C LYS A 12 44.85 14.22 39.54
N THR A 13 44.65 13.49 38.43
CA THR A 13 44.68 13.68 36.96
C THR A 13 44.17 12.32 36.39
N SER A 14 42.99 12.13 35.79
CA SER A 14 42.51 12.40 34.41
C SER A 14 42.25 11.12 33.60
N ALA A 15 40.96 10.84 33.33
CA ALA A 15 40.31 10.48 32.03
C ALA A 15 38.92 9.82 32.32
N LEU A 16 37.81 10.56 32.53
CA LEU A 16 36.89 11.24 31.58
C LEU A 16 36.27 10.30 30.52
N VAL A 17 34.96 10.25 30.21
CA VAL A 17 33.69 10.82 30.73
C VAL A 17 32.59 10.25 29.80
N THR A 18 31.41 9.76 30.24
CA THR A 18 30.05 10.39 30.24
C THR A 18 29.09 9.20 30.01
N GLY A 19 27.89 9.03 30.53
CA GLY A 19 26.93 9.83 31.29
C GLY A 19 25.61 9.04 31.24
N GLY A 20 24.78 9.13 32.28
CA GLY A 20 23.73 8.16 32.59
C GLY A 20 22.79 7.81 31.46
N MET A 21 22.54 6.50 31.31
CA MET A 21 21.41 5.99 30.54
C MET A 21 20.15 6.45 31.27
N LEU A 22 19.48 7.48 30.73
CA LEU A 22 18.09 7.76 31.05
C LEU A 22 17.31 6.51 30.66
N THR A 23 17.00 5.68 31.65
CA THR A 23 15.95 4.68 31.52
C THR A 23 14.66 5.47 31.32
N SER A 24 14.29 5.70 30.06
CA SER A 24 12.92 6.06 29.72
C SER A 24 12.03 4.98 30.33
N PRO A 25 11.04 5.31 31.17
CA PRO A 25 10.07 4.33 31.58
C PRO A 25 9.28 3.96 30.33
N PHE A 26 9.65 2.85 29.69
CA PHE A 26 8.75 2.14 28.81
C PHE A 26 7.55 1.73 29.65
N VAL A 27 6.51 2.57 29.61
CA VAL A 27 5.18 2.18 30.04
C VAL A 27 4.73 1.12 29.04
N LEU A 28 4.80 -0.14 29.46
CA LEU A 28 4.01 -1.22 28.87
C LEU A 28 2.54 -0.76 28.87
N PRO A 29 1.85 -0.64 27.72
CA PRO A 29 0.41 -0.43 27.69
C PRO A 29 -0.26 -1.75 28.09
N GLY A 30 -0.34 -1.97 29.40
CA GLY A 30 -0.88 -3.18 30.02
C GLY A 30 -1.60 -2.82 31.32
N ALA A 31 -2.40 -1.75 31.27
CA ALA A 31 -3.31 -1.36 32.34
C ALA A 31 -4.46 -0.55 31.73
N TYR A 32 -5.29 -1.20 30.91
CA TYR A 32 -6.60 -0.68 30.51
C TYR A 32 -7.56 -0.76 31.70
N ALA A 33 -7.31 0.02 32.75
CA ALA A 33 -8.19 0.24 33.89
C ALA A 33 -8.60 1.71 33.93
N ALA A 34 -9.44 2.10 32.96
CA ALA A 34 -10.21 3.33 33.01
C ALA A 34 -11.54 3.08 32.26
N THR A 35 -12.64 3.59 32.81
CA THR A 35 -14.02 3.19 32.53
C THR A 35 -14.57 3.61 31.16
N GLU A 36 -13.76 4.12 30.22
CA GLU A 36 -14.14 4.37 28.82
C GLU A 36 -12.93 4.25 27.85
N ASN A 37 -12.24 3.10 27.84
CA ASN A 37 -11.05 2.88 27.00
C ASN A 37 -11.39 2.59 25.53
N HIS A 38 -11.52 3.64 24.72
CA HIS A 38 -11.57 3.52 23.26
C HIS A 38 -10.16 3.61 22.66
N LEU A 39 -9.87 2.76 21.67
CA LEU A 39 -8.71 2.93 20.80
C LEU A 39 -8.94 4.15 19.89
N LYS A 40 -7.99 5.07 19.89
CA LYS A 40 -8.05 6.27 19.06
C LYS A 40 -7.56 5.96 17.65
N LEU A 41 -8.40 6.24 16.67
CA LEU A 41 -8.13 6.05 15.25
C LEU A 41 -7.94 7.40 14.55
N ALA A 42 -6.93 7.50 13.69
CA ALA A 42 -6.85 8.57 12.68
C ALA A 42 -6.86 8.00 11.26
N VAL A 43 -7.44 8.75 10.32
CA VAL A 43 -7.38 8.42 8.88
C VAL A 43 -6.64 9.50 8.12
N ILE A 44 -5.68 9.08 7.31
CA ILE A 44 -4.87 9.91 6.42
C ILE A 44 -5.27 9.54 4.98
N GLY A 45 -5.87 10.48 4.26
CA GLY A 45 -6.47 10.25 2.95
C GLY A 45 -7.98 9.98 3.05
N CYS A 46 -8.77 11.04 2.94
CA CYS A 46 -10.22 11.07 3.12
C CYS A 46 -10.96 10.79 1.80
N GLY A 47 -10.43 9.88 0.99
CA GLY A 47 -11.07 9.39 -0.23
C GLY A 47 -12.09 8.28 0.06
N GLY A 48 -12.66 7.70 -1.00
CA GLY A 48 -13.62 6.60 -0.87
C GLY A 48 -13.05 5.39 -0.12
N ARG A 49 -11.78 5.05 -0.39
CA ARG A 49 -11.11 3.92 0.27
C ARG A 49 -10.83 4.18 1.75
N GLY A 50 -10.29 5.34 2.10
CA GLY A 50 -10.09 5.73 3.51
C GLY A 50 -11.40 5.79 4.29
N THR A 51 -12.48 6.30 3.67
CA THR A 51 -13.82 6.28 4.26
C THR A 51 -14.30 4.85 4.53
N GLY A 52 -14.12 3.95 3.56
CA GLY A 52 -14.47 2.54 3.70
C GLY A 52 -13.66 1.82 4.79
N ALA A 53 -12.35 2.08 4.88
CA ALA A 53 -11.48 1.52 5.91
C ALA A 53 -11.87 1.96 7.33
N VAL A 54 -12.31 3.22 7.50
CA VAL A 54 -12.89 3.67 8.77
C VAL A 54 -14.19 2.93 9.08
N PHE A 55 -15.08 2.74 8.10
CA PHE A 55 -16.29 1.95 8.33
C PHE A 55 -15.96 0.53 8.78
N GLN A 56 -15.01 -0.11 8.12
CA GLN A 56 -14.60 -1.47 8.44
C GLN A 56 -13.98 -1.57 9.84
N ALA A 57 -13.12 -0.61 10.21
CA ALA A 57 -12.59 -0.51 11.56
C ALA A 57 -13.70 -0.39 12.61
N LEU A 58 -14.69 0.50 12.40
CA LEU A 58 -15.77 0.73 13.36
C LEU A 58 -16.81 -0.42 13.43
N GLU A 59 -16.82 -1.31 12.43
CA GLU A 59 -17.68 -2.49 12.32
C GLU A 59 -17.09 -3.76 12.94
N THR A 60 -15.82 -3.75 13.37
CA THR A 60 -15.16 -4.88 14.05
C THR A 60 -15.79 -5.29 15.39
N GLY A 61 -16.63 -4.43 15.97
CA GLY A 61 -17.22 -4.63 17.30
C GLY A 61 -16.29 -4.26 18.47
N HIS A 62 -15.07 -3.76 18.19
CA HIS A 62 -14.15 -3.27 19.22
C HIS A 62 -14.43 -1.80 19.60
N PRO A 63 -14.02 -1.35 20.81
CA PRO A 63 -14.23 0.03 21.25
C PRO A 63 -13.26 0.98 20.53
N ILE A 64 -13.62 1.39 19.31
CA ILE A 64 -12.81 2.25 18.45
C ILE A 64 -13.52 3.59 18.27
N LYS A 65 -12.74 4.68 18.34
CA LYS A 65 -13.24 6.04 18.12
C LYS A 65 -12.34 6.75 17.10
N LEU A 66 -12.93 7.28 16.04
CA LEU A 66 -12.22 8.15 15.11
C LEU A 66 -12.03 9.52 15.76
N VAL A 67 -10.77 9.94 15.90
CA VAL A 67 -10.41 11.17 16.63
C VAL A 67 -9.77 12.26 15.78
N ALA A 68 -9.20 11.89 14.63
CA ALA A 68 -8.53 12.83 13.74
C ALA A 68 -8.61 12.39 12.28
N MET A 69 -8.59 13.38 11.38
CA MET A 69 -8.59 13.16 9.95
C MET A 69 -7.57 14.09 9.29
N ALA A 70 -6.89 13.60 8.25
CA ALA A 70 -5.99 14.40 7.43
C ALA A 70 -6.25 14.16 5.94
N ASP A 71 -6.35 15.25 5.18
CA ASP A 71 -6.34 15.23 3.72
C ASP A 71 -5.67 16.50 3.19
N ALA A 72 -5.11 16.46 1.98
CA ALA A 72 -4.63 17.68 1.34
C ALA A 72 -5.78 18.64 1.03
N PHE A 73 -7.00 18.10 0.82
CA PHE A 73 -8.17 18.85 0.38
C PHE A 73 -9.26 18.87 1.44
N ARG A 74 -9.69 20.08 1.83
CA ARG A 74 -10.77 20.23 2.81
C ARG A 74 -12.08 19.59 2.36
N ASP A 75 -12.41 19.71 1.07
CA ASP A 75 -13.62 19.13 0.49
C ASP A 75 -13.64 17.60 0.61
N ARG A 76 -12.48 16.93 0.53
CA ARG A 76 -12.40 15.47 0.72
C ARG A 76 -12.66 15.07 2.16
N LEU A 77 -12.04 15.78 3.09
CA LEU A 77 -12.19 15.54 4.52
C LEU A 77 -13.66 15.69 4.94
N ASP A 78 -14.31 16.80 4.61
CA ASP A 78 -15.69 17.05 5.02
C ASP A 78 -16.67 16.03 4.39
N ASN A 79 -16.48 15.70 3.11
CA ASN A 79 -17.31 14.71 2.41
C ASN A 79 -17.14 13.29 2.97
N SER A 80 -15.97 12.96 3.52
CA SER A 80 -15.69 11.68 4.18
C SER A 80 -16.30 11.63 5.58
N LEU A 81 -16.18 12.72 6.35
CA LEU A 81 -16.66 12.82 7.73
C LEU A 81 -18.19 12.76 7.82
N LYS A 82 -18.90 13.39 6.88
CA LYS A 82 -20.36 13.46 6.87
C LYS A 82 -21.05 12.09 7.00
N PRO A 83 -20.82 11.11 6.10
CA PRO A 83 -21.47 9.80 6.21
C PRO A 83 -21.02 9.00 7.44
N MET A 84 -19.83 9.27 8.00
CA MET A 84 -19.39 8.65 9.26
C MET A 84 -20.19 9.15 10.45
N LEU A 85 -20.37 10.48 10.54
CA LEU A 85 -21.22 11.11 11.56
C LEU A 85 -22.68 10.67 11.41
N ASP A 86 -23.21 10.67 10.19
CA ASP A 86 -24.60 10.29 9.92
C ASP A 86 -24.88 8.84 10.36
N LYS A 87 -23.91 7.93 10.20
CA LYS A 87 -24.07 6.51 10.52
C LYS A 87 -23.81 6.17 11.99
N TYR A 88 -22.78 6.76 12.60
CA TYR A 88 -22.30 6.33 13.93
C TYR A 88 -22.45 7.39 15.02
N GLY A 89 -22.80 8.63 14.67
CA GLY A 89 -22.92 9.74 15.60
C GLY A 89 -21.62 10.08 16.33
N THR A 90 -21.75 10.94 17.34
CA THR A 90 -20.62 11.42 18.15
C THR A 90 -20.08 10.38 19.14
N GLU A 91 -20.75 9.23 19.27
CA GLU A 91 -20.31 8.13 20.13
C GLU A 91 -19.03 7.50 19.59
N LYS A 92 -18.94 7.27 18.27
CA LYS A 92 -17.75 6.70 17.61
C LYS A 92 -16.93 7.73 16.82
N ILE A 93 -17.48 8.90 16.55
CA ILE A 93 -16.82 9.94 15.76
C ILE A 93 -16.61 11.20 16.61
N ASP A 94 -15.35 11.48 16.96
CA ASP A 94 -14.94 12.63 17.75
C ASP A 94 -13.84 13.41 17.01
N VAL A 95 -14.22 14.00 15.87
CA VAL A 95 -13.32 14.78 15.01
C VAL A 95 -13.73 16.26 15.03
N PRO A 96 -13.39 17.00 16.10
CA PRO A 96 -13.65 18.43 16.18
C PRO A 96 -12.79 19.18 15.14
N GLU A 97 -13.13 20.45 14.91
CA GLU A 97 -12.54 21.24 13.83
C GLU A 97 -11.00 21.32 13.90
N GLU A 98 -10.44 21.42 15.11
CA GLU A 98 -9.00 21.44 15.38
C GLU A 98 -8.28 20.12 15.06
N ARG A 99 -9.00 19.00 14.91
CA ARG A 99 -8.47 17.68 14.50
C ARG A 99 -8.85 17.31 13.06
N LYS A 100 -9.31 18.29 12.28
CA LYS A 100 -9.49 18.21 10.81
C LYS A 100 -8.30 18.88 10.13
N PHE A 101 -7.20 18.13 10.00
CA PHE A 101 -5.97 18.66 9.46
C PHE A 101 -6.01 18.71 7.93
N VAL A 102 -5.68 19.87 7.34
CA VAL A 102 -5.68 20.06 5.88
C VAL A 102 -4.32 20.55 5.38
N GLY A 103 -3.84 19.95 4.29
CA GLY A 103 -2.59 20.32 3.62
C GLY A 103 -1.57 19.17 3.58
N PHE A 104 -0.41 19.43 2.99
CA PHE A 104 0.61 18.41 2.73
C PHE A 104 1.22 17.79 3.99
N ASP A 105 1.37 18.57 5.06
CA ASP A 105 1.90 18.10 6.36
C ASP A 105 0.82 17.64 7.35
N ALA A 106 -0.46 17.69 6.96
CA ALA A 106 -1.59 17.37 7.83
C ALA A 106 -1.50 15.96 8.46
N TYR A 107 -0.93 15.00 7.73
CA TYR A 107 -0.77 13.64 8.21
C TYR A 107 0.03 13.55 9.52
N LYS A 108 1.08 14.36 9.69
CA LYS A 108 1.92 14.35 10.90
C LYS A 108 1.11 14.64 12.15
N HIS A 109 0.19 15.61 12.04
CA HIS A 109 -0.67 16.05 13.13
C HIS A 109 -1.78 15.03 13.41
N ALA A 110 -2.42 14.47 12.38
CA ALA A 110 -3.43 13.43 12.57
C ALA A 110 -2.85 12.15 13.20
N ILE A 111 -1.65 11.73 12.77
CA ILE A 111 -0.96 10.56 13.35
C ILE A 111 -0.69 10.77 14.85
N ALA A 112 -0.33 12.00 15.26
CA ALA A 112 -0.02 12.31 16.66
C ALA A 112 -1.21 12.10 17.61
N GLU A 113 -2.43 12.30 17.13
CA GLU A 113 -3.67 12.21 17.92
C GLU A 113 -4.15 10.77 18.21
N ALA A 114 -3.62 9.76 17.52
CA ALA A 114 -4.19 8.42 17.50
C ALA A 114 -3.26 7.33 18.05
N ASP A 115 -3.82 6.17 18.37
CA ASP A 115 -3.10 4.94 18.72
C ASP A 115 -2.88 4.07 17.46
N VAL A 116 -3.87 4.09 16.56
CA VAL A 116 -3.91 3.34 15.31
C VAL A 116 -4.17 4.30 14.16
N VAL A 117 -3.50 4.11 13.03
CA VAL A 117 -3.67 4.97 11.85
C VAL A 117 -4.06 4.15 10.62
N ILE A 118 -4.95 4.71 9.81
CA ILE A 118 -5.27 4.23 8.46
C ILE A 118 -4.58 5.15 7.46
N LEU A 119 -3.71 4.59 6.62
CA LEU A 119 -3.02 5.30 5.54
C LEU A 119 -3.64 4.94 4.19
N ALA A 120 -4.47 5.83 3.65
CA ALA A 120 -5.25 5.63 2.42
C ALA A 120 -5.08 6.78 1.40
N SER A 121 -4.00 7.56 1.52
CA SER A 121 -3.57 8.53 0.50
C SER A 121 -3.07 7.83 -0.77
N PRO A 122 -2.97 8.55 -1.92
CA PRO A 122 -2.33 8.02 -3.12
C PRO A 122 -0.95 7.39 -2.81
N PRO A 123 -0.57 6.30 -3.50
CA PRO A 123 0.60 5.51 -3.15
C PRO A 123 1.92 6.27 -3.15
N GLY A 124 2.05 7.34 -3.93
CA GLY A 124 3.23 8.21 -3.91
C GLY A 124 3.58 8.78 -2.53
N PHE A 125 2.57 9.11 -1.72
CA PHE A 125 2.75 9.66 -0.37
C PHE A 125 2.98 8.60 0.71
N ARG A 126 2.68 7.34 0.39
CA ARG A 126 2.70 6.25 1.35
C ARG A 126 4.05 6.06 2.05
N PRO A 127 5.21 6.11 1.36
CA PRO A 127 6.49 5.91 2.02
C PRO A 127 6.70 6.86 3.20
N SER A 128 6.46 8.16 2.99
CA SER A 128 6.62 9.19 4.03
C SER A 128 5.56 9.08 5.14
N HIS A 129 4.31 8.77 4.78
CA HIS A 129 3.24 8.60 5.77
C HIS A 129 3.48 7.36 6.66
N PHE A 130 3.97 6.27 6.08
CA PHE A 130 4.30 5.04 6.81
C PHE A 130 5.51 5.25 7.72
N GLU A 131 6.58 5.85 7.20
CA GLU A 131 7.77 6.21 7.99
C GLU A 131 7.40 7.07 9.21
N GLU A 132 6.58 8.11 9.03
CA GLU A 132 6.15 8.96 10.16
C GLU A 132 5.28 8.20 11.16
N ALA A 133 4.37 7.34 10.72
CA ALA A 133 3.55 6.51 11.61
C ALA A 133 4.41 5.55 12.46
N VAL A 134 5.40 4.91 11.84
CA VAL A 134 6.37 4.04 12.52
C VAL A 134 7.22 4.83 13.50
N LYS A 135 7.74 5.98 13.08
CA LYS A 135 8.53 6.90 13.92
C LYS A 135 7.76 7.30 15.17
N GLN A 136 6.48 7.63 15.04
CA GLN A 136 5.58 7.96 16.15
C GLN A 136 5.05 6.74 16.94
N GLY A 137 5.41 5.52 16.55
CA GLY A 137 5.09 4.30 17.31
C GLY A 137 3.63 3.87 17.23
N LYS A 138 2.95 4.12 16.09
CA LYS A 138 1.53 3.82 15.91
C LYS A 138 1.31 2.42 15.36
N GLN A 139 0.16 1.80 15.67
CA GLN A 139 -0.30 0.62 14.95
C GLN A 139 -0.87 1.03 13.59
N ILE A 140 -0.68 0.22 12.55
CA ILE A 140 -0.85 0.71 11.17
C ILE A 140 -1.71 -0.25 10.35
N PHE A 141 -2.76 0.31 9.77
CA PHE A 141 -3.34 -0.20 8.54
C PHE A 141 -2.92 0.72 7.39
N MET A 142 -2.47 0.17 6.29
CA MET A 142 -2.23 0.96 5.09
C MET A 142 -2.79 0.28 3.84
N GLU A 143 -3.32 1.06 2.91
CA GLU A 143 -3.77 0.52 1.63
C GLU A 143 -2.61 -0.06 0.81
N LYS A 144 -2.87 -0.67 -0.33
CA LYS A 144 -1.86 -0.97 -1.37
C LYS A 144 -2.00 0.02 -2.54
N PRO A 145 -0.96 0.25 -3.38
CA PRO A 145 0.43 -0.25 -3.38
C PRO A 145 1.43 0.63 -2.59
N VAL A 146 2.47 0.09 -1.96
CA VAL A 146 3.25 0.85 -0.93
C VAL A 146 4.21 1.92 -1.41
N ALA A 147 4.45 2.00 -2.71
CA ALA A 147 5.19 3.09 -3.33
C ALA A 147 4.86 3.15 -4.81
N THR A 148 5.43 4.12 -5.51
CA THR A 148 5.31 4.28 -6.96
C THR A 148 6.63 4.12 -7.69
N ASP A 149 7.77 3.96 -6.99
CA ASP A 149 9.10 3.73 -7.56
C ASP A 149 10.03 3.00 -6.58
N ALA A 150 11.22 2.62 -7.06
CA ALA A 150 12.21 1.89 -6.26
C ALA A 150 12.73 2.70 -5.06
N ALA A 151 12.85 4.02 -5.18
CA ALA A 151 13.28 4.88 -4.09
C ALA A 151 12.28 4.84 -2.91
N GLY A 152 10.98 4.94 -3.21
CA GLY A 152 9.91 4.76 -2.24
C GLY A 152 9.86 3.35 -1.65
N ILE A 153 10.09 2.31 -2.45
CA ILE A 153 10.18 0.92 -1.93
C ILE A 153 11.29 0.77 -0.90
N ARG A 154 12.48 1.31 -1.16
CA ARG A 154 13.60 1.25 -0.20
C ARG A 154 13.26 1.96 1.12
N LYS A 155 12.54 3.08 1.06
CA LYS A 155 12.02 3.77 2.27
C LYS A 155 11.03 2.90 3.03
N VAL A 156 10.08 2.26 2.34
CA VAL A 156 9.10 1.37 2.98
C VAL A 156 9.77 0.16 3.63
N LEU A 157 10.76 -0.45 2.97
CA LEU A 157 11.52 -1.58 3.54
C LEU A 157 12.26 -1.16 4.81
N ALA A 158 12.90 0.01 4.82
CA ALA A 158 13.56 0.54 6.01
C ALA A 158 12.57 0.78 7.15
N ALA A 159 11.43 1.41 6.87
CA ALA A 159 10.37 1.64 7.86
C ALA A 159 9.72 0.32 8.35
N ALA A 160 9.62 -0.70 7.50
CA ALA A 160 9.12 -2.03 7.88
C ALA A 160 10.03 -2.70 8.91
N GLU A 161 11.35 -2.63 8.73
CA GLU A 161 12.32 -3.16 9.70
C GLU A 161 12.25 -2.41 11.03
N GLU A 162 12.09 -1.08 11.01
CA GLU A 162 11.88 -0.30 12.23
C GLU A 162 10.56 -0.64 12.93
N ALA A 163 9.48 -0.86 12.17
CA ALA A 163 8.18 -1.27 12.71
C ALA A 163 8.28 -2.62 13.43
N LYS A 164 9.01 -3.58 12.83
CA LYS A 164 9.28 -4.88 13.46
C LYS A 164 10.07 -4.74 14.75
N ALA A 165 11.14 -3.94 14.73
CA ALA A 165 11.94 -3.67 15.94
C ALA A 165 11.11 -3.06 17.07
N LYS A 166 10.11 -2.23 16.73
CA LYS A 166 9.16 -1.61 17.67
C LYS A 166 7.95 -2.50 18.00
N LYS A 167 7.80 -3.68 17.38
CA LYS A 167 6.64 -4.57 17.52
C LYS A 167 5.30 -3.89 17.20
N LEU A 168 5.28 -3.05 16.17
CA LEU A 168 4.07 -2.43 15.67
C LEU A 168 3.39 -3.38 14.68
N ASN A 169 2.11 -3.67 14.87
CA ASN A 169 1.34 -4.39 13.85
C ASN A 169 1.20 -3.50 12.62
N VAL A 170 1.53 -4.08 11.46
CA VAL A 170 1.32 -3.47 10.17
C VAL A 170 0.54 -4.43 9.29
N VAL A 171 -0.69 -4.05 8.95
CA VAL A 171 -1.50 -4.72 7.93
C VAL A 171 -1.54 -3.87 6.67
N VAL A 172 -1.41 -4.52 5.52
CA VAL A 172 -1.52 -3.87 4.22
C VAL A 172 -2.75 -4.39 3.48
N GLY A 173 -3.49 -3.50 2.82
CA GLY A 173 -4.73 -3.76 2.06
C GLY A 173 -4.58 -4.66 0.81
N LEU A 174 -3.71 -5.67 0.86
CA LEU A 174 -3.69 -6.83 -0.03
C LEU A 174 -4.76 -7.84 0.40
N GLN A 175 -6.00 -7.38 0.47
CA GLN A 175 -7.21 -8.08 0.93
C GLN A 175 -7.35 -9.54 0.46
N ARG A 176 -6.78 -9.95 -0.68
CA ARG A 176 -6.79 -11.36 -1.12
C ARG A 176 -6.05 -12.30 -0.15
N HIS A 177 -5.08 -11.79 0.62
CA HIS A 177 -4.46 -12.52 1.74
C HIS A 177 -5.42 -12.76 2.92
N TYR A 178 -6.58 -12.12 2.92
CA TYR A 178 -7.65 -12.26 3.92
C TYR A 178 -8.90 -12.94 3.36
N GLN A 179 -8.85 -13.41 2.11
CA GLN A 179 -9.97 -14.06 1.45
C GLN A 179 -9.81 -15.59 1.51
N ASN A 180 -10.86 -16.29 1.98
CA ASN A 180 -10.78 -17.72 2.28
C ASN A 180 -10.45 -18.59 1.06
N ASN A 181 -11.00 -18.27 -0.12
CA ASN A 181 -10.73 -19.03 -1.34
C ASN A 181 -9.24 -19.01 -1.69
N TYR A 182 -8.58 -17.85 -1.58
CA TYR A 182 -7.15 -17.71 -1.84
C TYR A 182 -6.32 -18.43 -0.78
N ARG A 183 -6.59 -18.18 0.52
CA ARG A 183 -5.88 -18.84 1.63
C ARG A 183 -5.90 -20.36 1.51
N GLU A 184 -7.07 -20.95 1.34
CA GLU A 184 -7.23 -22.40 1.30
C GLU A 184 -6.67 -23.02 0.01
N THR A 185 -6.93 -22.39 -1.15
CA THR A 185 -6.44 -22.93 -2.42
C THR A 185 -4.91 -22.84 -2.51
N ILE A 186 -4.31 -21.72 -2.13
CA ILE A 186 -2.86 -21.53 -2.19
C ILE A 186 -2.16 -22.43 -1.18
N LYS A 187 -2.73 -22.61 0.03
CA LYS A 187 -2.26 -23.63 0.96
C LYS A 187 -2.20 -25.03 0.31
N ARG A 188 -3.25 -25.44 -0.40
CA ARG A 188 -3.27 -26.75 -1.09
C ARG A 188 -2.26 -26.84 -2.24
N ILE A 189 -2.00 -25.73 -2.94
CA ILE A 189 -0.93 -25.68 -3.95
C ILE A 189 0.41 -25.95 -3.27
N HIS A 190 0.71 -25.27 -2.17
CA HIS A 190 1.96 -25.46 -1.40
C HIS A 190 2.06 -26.85 -0.76
N ASP A 191 0.93 -27.47 -0.41
CA ASP A 191 0.87 -28.88 0.04
C ASP A 191 1.08 -29.88 -1.12
N GLY A 192 1.28 -29.41 -2.37
CA GLY A 192 1.63 -30.24 -3.53
C GLY A 192 0.44 -30.82 -4.30
N ALA A 193 -0.78 -30.34 -4.07
CA ALA A 193 -2.01 -30.86 -4.68
C ALA A 193 -1.98 -30.86 -6.23
N VAL A 194 -1.28 -29.90 -6.83
CA VAL A 194 -1.08 -29.80 -8.30
C VAL A 194 0.39 -29.95 -8.71
N GLY A 195 1.27 -30.38 -7.81
CA GLY A 195 2.72 -30.42 -8.03
C GLY A 195 3.33 -29.02 -8.21
N ASP A 196 4.53 -28.97 -8.78
CA ASP A 196 5.26 -27.71 -8.98
C ASP A 196 4.59 -26.82 -10.01
N ILE A 197 4.46 -25.53 -9.72
CA ILE A 197 3.93 -24.53 -10.65
C ILE A 197 4.98 -24.18 -11.70
N VAL A 198 4.70 -24.55 -12.96
CA VAL A 198 5.61 -24.40 -14.11
C VAL A 198 5.26 -23.20 -15.00
N GLY A 199 4.06 -22.64 -14.83
CA GLY A 199 3.62 -21.46 -15.56
C GLY A 199 2.25 -20.98 -15.10
N GLY A 200 1.84 -19.82 -15.62
CA GLY A 200 0.55 -19.26 -15.27
C GLY A 200 0.30 -17.90 -15.91
N GLN A 201 -0.84 -17.34 -15.57
CA GLN A 201 -1.32 -16.07 -16.08
C GLN A 201 -2.07 -15.32 -14.99
N VAL A 202 -1.88 -14.00 -14.97
CA VAL A 202 -2.56 -13.10 -14.05
C VAL A 202 -3.09 -11.88 -14.81
N TYR A 203 -4.36 -11.53 -14.58
CA TYR A 203 -5.05 -10.50 -15.37
C TYR A 203 -5.73 -9.43 -14.51
N TRP A 204 -5.63 -8.17 -14.94
CA TRP A 204 -6.51 -7.08 -14.54
C TRP A 204 -6.94 -6.25 -15.75
N ASN A 205 -7.96 -6.73 -16.44
CA ASN A 205 -8.55 -6.08 -17.61
C ASN A 205 -9.93 -5.53 -17.25
N ASP A 206 -10.09 -4.21 -17.33
CA ASP A 206 -11.36 -3.53 -17.12
C ASP A 206 -11.54 -2.32 -18.07
N GLY A 207 -12.54 -1.48 -17.79
CA GLY A 207 -12.89 -0.30 -18.57
C GLY A 207 -12.14 0.98 -18.19
N GLY A 208 -11.32 0.96 -17.14
CA GLY A 208 -10.60 2.12 -16.63
C GLY A 208 -11.34 2.91 -15.56
N VAL A 209 -10.83 4.12 -15.31
CA VAL A 209 -11.21 4.95 -14.17
C VAL A 209 -11.76 6.30 -14.61
N TRP A 210 -12.32 7.04 -13.65
CA TRP A 210 -12.82 8.40 -13.83
C TRP A 210 -11.76 9.35 -14.41
N VAL A 211 -12.21 10.45 -15.01
CA VAL A 211 -11.39 11.61 -15.40
C VAL A 211 -12.06 12.84 -14.79
N ARG A 212 -11.29 13.76 -14.21
CA ARG A 212 -11.80 15.07 -13.77
C ARG A 212 -11.29 16.15 -14.69
N GLU A 213 -12.22 16.81 -15.37
CA GLU A 213 -11.91 17.95 -16.23
C GLU A 213 -11.17 19.04 -15.45
N ARG A 214 -10.14 19.60 -16.09
CA ARG A 214 -9.37 20.71 -15.52
C ARG A 214 -10.27 21.93 -15.34
N GLN A 215 -10.25 22.51 -14.15
CA GLN A 215 -11.00 23.73 -13.87
C GLN A 215 -10.14 24.97 -14.14
N PRO A 216 -10.73 26.10 -14.58
CA PRO A 216 -9.99 27.36 -14.76
C PRO A 216 -9.27 27.78 -13.48
N GLY A 217 -7.99 28.16 -13.61
CA GLY A 217 -7.18 28.63 -12.48
C GLY A 217 -6.60 27.54 -11.57
N GLN A 218 -6.85 26.25 -11.85
CA GLN A 218 -6.16 25.16 -11.15
C GLN A 218 -4.67 25.17 -11.45
N THR A 219 -3.86 25.02 -10.41
CA THR A 219 -2.42 24.80 -10.56
C THR A 219 -2.15 23.37 -11.04
N GLU A 220 -0.93 23.11 -11.54
CA GLU A 220 -0.53 21.76 -11.93
C GLU A 220 -0.55 20.79 -10.75
N MET A 221 -0.06 21.21 -9.58
CA MET A 221 -0.11 20.38 -8.38
C MET A 221 -1.55 20.00 -8.02
N GLU A 222 -2.48 20.96 -7.98
CA GLU A 222 -3.87 20.68 -7.66
C GLU A 222 -4.50 19.75 -8.72
N TYR A 223 -4.30 20.04 -10.01
CA TYR A 223 -4.87 19.22 -11.08
C TYR A 223 -4.36 17.78 -11.01
N GLN A 224 -3.05 17.59 -10.83
CA GLN A 224 -2.46 16.25 -10.74
C GLN A 224 -2.95 15.51 -9.49
N MET A 225 -2.99 16.15 -8.32
CA MET A 225 -3.51 15.52 -7.11
C MET A 225 -5.00 15.19 -7.18
N ARG A 226 -5.81 16.03 -7.84
CA ARG A 226 -7.22 15.72 -8.10
C ARG A 226 -7.38 14.66 -9.19
N ASN A 227 -6.43 14.51 -10.11
CA ASN A 227 -6.38 13.45 -11.13
C ASN A 227 -5.31 12.39 -10.86
N TRP A 228 -5.06 12.09 -9.58
CA TRP A 228 -3.88 11.36 -9.11
C TRP A 228 -3.60 10.06 -9.84
N TYR A 229 -4.64 9.37 -10.30
CA TYR A 229 -4.54 8.11 -11.01
C TYR A 229 -3.65 8.21 -12.25
N TYR A 230 -3.68 9.35 -12.96
CA TYR A 230 -3.02 9.53 -14.25
C TYR A 230 -1.54 9.95 -14.18
N PHE A 231 -0.98 10.07 -12.98
CA PHE A 231 0.39 10.55 -12.76
C PHE A 231 1.20 9.52 -12.00
N ASN A 232 2.36 9.12 -12.54
CA ASN A 232 3.14 8.01 -12.00
C ASN A 232 3.65 8.30 -10.59
N TRP A 233 4.02 9.55 -10.30
CA TRP A 233 4.47 9.93 -8.95
C TRP A 233 3.40 9.73 -7.88
N LEU A 234 2.11 9.83 -8.25
CA LEU A 234 0.98 9.63 -7.35
C LEU A 234 0.45 8.21 -7.33
N CYS A 235 0.34 7.56 -8.50
CA CYS A 235 -0.40 6.32 -8.72
C CYS A 235 0.49 5.11 -8.99
N GLY A 236 1.58 5.31 -9.74
CA GLY A 236 2.43 4.22 -10.21
C GLY A 236 1.92 3.52 -11.48
N ASP A 237 0.91 4.06 -12.18
CA ASP A 237 0.14 3.40 -13.26
C ASP A 237 -0.74 2.24 -12.74
N HIS A 238 -1.74 1.83 -13.51
CA HIS A 238 -2.71 0.79 -13.17
C HIS A 238 -2.07 -0.58 -12.90
N ILE A 239 -0.92 -0.87 -13.52
CA ILE A 239 -0.14 -2.07 -13.20
C ILE A 239 0.27 -2.09 -11.72
N THR A 240 0.61 -0.93 -11.17
CA THR A 240 1.01 -0.78 -9.77
C THR A 240 -0.21 -0.56 -8.87
N GLU A 241 -1.18 0.24 -9.30
CA GLU A 241 -2.33 0.59 -8.47
C GLU A 241 -3.33 -0.56 -8.33
N GLN A 242 -3.77 -1.18 -9.43
CA GLN A 242 -4.79 -2.22 -9.42
C GLN A 242 -4.20 -3.62 -9.58
N HIS A 243 -3.39 -3.82 -10.63
CA HIS A 243 -2.91 -5.15 -11.02
C HIS A 243 -1.94 -5.77 -10.01
N VAL A 244 -1.37 -4.96 -9.10
CA VAL A 244 -0.53 -5.44 -7.99
C VAL A 244 -1.21 -6.56 -7.20
N HIS A 245 -2.54 -6.57 -7.08
CA HIS A 245 -3.27 -7.68 -6.43
C HIS A 245 -3.01 -9.02 -7.11
N ASN A 246 -3.11 -9.06 -8.45
CA ASN A 246 -2.94 -10.29 -9.22
C ASN A 246 -1.47 -10.70 -9.31
N ILE A 247 -0.56 -9.71 -9.39
CA ILE A 247 0.88 -9.94 -9.34
C ILE A 247 1.31 -10.50 -7.97
N ASP A 248 0.76 -9.98 -6.88
CA ASP A 248 0.99 -10.48 -5.53
C ASP A 248 0.53 -11.93 -5.37
N ILE A 249 -0.61 -12.33 -5.96
CA ILE A 249 -1.03 -13.74 -5.99
C ILE A 249 -0.02 -14.62 -6.74
N ALA A 250 0.56 -14.15 -7.86
CA ALA A 250 1.61 -14.90 -8.54
C ALA A 250 2.82 -15.12 -7.62
N ASN A 251 3.28 -14.07 -6.93
CA ASN A 251 4.38 -14.17 -5.97
C ASN A 251 4.05 -15.14 -4.83
N TRP A 252 2.83 -15.09 -4.29
CA TRP A 252 2.38 -15.96 -3.20
C TRP A 252 2.29 -17.43 -3.63
N VAL A 253 1.72 -17.71 -4.81
CA VAL A 253 1.69 -19.05 -5.40
C VAL A 253 3.11 -19.59 -5.62
N LYS A 254 4.04 -18.73 -6.05
CA LYS A 254 5.44 -19.08 -6.27
C LYS A 254 6.32 -19.09 -5.02
N GLN A 255 5.84 -18.60 -3.88
CA GLN A 255 6.60 -18.38 -2.64
C GLN A 255 7.95 -17.67 -2.87
N SER A 256 7.99 -16.80 -3.88
CA SER A 256 9.19 -16.11 -4.33
C SER A 256 8.79 -14.89 -5.15
N TYR A 257 9.79 -14.10 -5.56
CA TYR A 257 9.60 -12.93 -6.42
C TYR A 257 10.33 -13.18 -7.74
N PRO A 258 9.88 -12.59 -8.85
CA PRO A 258 10.53 -12.79 -10.13
C PRO A 258 11.93 -12.17 -10.16
N VAL A 259 12.86 -12.87 -10.82
CA VAL A 259 14.25 -12.41 -11.02
C VAL A 259 14.38 -11.51 -12.25
N LYS A 260 13.38 -11.55 -13.15
CA LYS A 260 13.39 -10.84 -14.44
C LYS A 260 11.98 -10.48 -14.92
N ALA A 261 11.82 -9.31 -15.52
CA ALA A 261 10.61 -8.92 -16.25
C ALA A 261 10.95 -8.44 -17.68
N GLU A 262 10.07 -8.75 -18.63
CA GLU A 262 10.13 -8.25 -20.00
C GLU A 262 8.73 -8.18 -20.63
N GLY A 263 8.47 -7.15 -21.44
CA GLY A 263 7.16 -6.97 -22.07
C GLY A 263 7.00 -5.67 -22.83
N THR A 264 5.77 -5.41 -23.25
CA THR A 264 5.35 -4.23 -24.01
C THR A 264 4.12 -3.58 -23.38
N GLY A 265 3.87 -2.33 -23.72
CA GLY A 265 2.70 -1.58 -23.29
C GLY A 265 2.58 -0.28 -24.08
N GLY A 266 1.51 0.47 -23.83
CA GLY A 266 1.36 1.77 -24.46
C GLY A 266 0.01 2.42 -24.18
N ARG A 267 -0.37 3.32 -25.09
CA ARG A 267 -1.66 4.02 -25.08
C ARG A 267 -2.37 3.75 -26.40
N ALA A 268 -3.54 3.14 -26.35
CA ALA A 268 -4.44 2.95 -27.48
C ALA A 268 -5.66 3.88 -27.39
N VAL A 269 -6.19 4.11 -26.19
CA VAL A 269 -7.45 4.85 -25.95
C VAL A 269 -7.26 6.08 -25.05
N ARG A 270 -6.17 6.15 -24.26
CA ARG A 270 -5.82 7.33 -23.45
C ARG A 270 -5.13 8.41 -24.29
N THR A 271 -5.77 8.94 -25.33
CA THR A 271 -5.09 9.84 -26.30
C THR A 271 -5.44 11.32 -26.14
N GLY A 272 -6.28 11.69 -25.16
CA GLY A 272 -6.68 13.09 -24.90
C GLY A 272 -5.81 13.82 -23.87
N LYS A 273 -5.93 15.15 -23.82
CA LYS A 273 -5.19 16.05 -22.90
C LYS A 273 -5.47 15.80 -21.43
N ASP A 274 -6.64 15.26 -21.11
CA ASP A 274 -7.05 14.95 -19.74
C ASP A 274 -6.45 13.64 -19.20
N HIS A 275 -5.69 12.94 -20.04
CA HIS A 275 -4.98 11.73 -19.65
C HIS A 275 -3.51 12.10 -19.46
N GLY A 276 -3.02 12.01 -18.22
CA GLY A 276 -1.63 12.27 -17.81
C GLY A 276 -0.59 11.41 -18.53
N GLU A 277 0.32 10.78 -17.79
CA GLU A 277 1.51 10.13 -18.39
C GLU A 277 1.43 8.59 -18.47
N ILE A 278 0.39 7.99 -17.90
CA ILE A 278 0.28 6.53 -17.76
C ILE A 278 -0.13 5.81 -19.05
N PHE A 279 0.25 4.54 -19.17
CA PHE A 279 -0.22 3.62 -20.22
C PHE A 279 -1.64 3.16 -19.95
N ASP A 280 -2.37 2.72 -20.98
CA ASP A 280 -3.68 2.05 -20.81
C ASP A 280 -3.60 0.53 -20.88
N HIS A 281 -2.42 -0.03 -21.19
CA HIS A 281 -2.19 -1.46 -21.14
C HIS A 281 -0.73 -1.81 -20.92
N HIS A 282 -0.51 -2.91 -20.21
CA HIS A 282 0.77 -3.59 -20.06
C HIS A 282 0.58 -5.09 -20.33
N VAL A 283 1.46 -5.66 -21.16
CA VAL A 283 1.48 -7.08 -21.47
C VAL A 283 2.93 -7.55 -21.32
N LEU A 284 3.19 -8.36 -20.30
CA LEU A 284 4.56 -8.73 -19.93
C LEU A 284 4.63 -10.13 -19.34
N THR A 285 5.87 -10.58 -19.13
CA THR A 285 6.16 -11.83 -18.45
C THR A 285 7.10 -11.59 -17.28
N PHE A 286 6.86 -12.32 -16.20
CA PHE A 286 7.72 -12.41 -15.03
C PHE A 286 8.38 -13.79 -15.02
N THR A 287 9.71 -13.83 -15.01
CA THR A 287 10.49 -15.07 -14.87
C THR A 287 10.95 -15.22 -13.43
N TYR A 288 10.72 -16.39 -12.84
CA TYR A 288 11.15 -16.75 -11.49
C TYR A 288 12.47 -17.52 -11.52
N GLU A 289 13.12 -17.66 -10.37
CA GLU A 289 14.45 -18.29 -10.25
C GLU A 289 14.47 -19.74 -10.77
N ASP A 290 13.37 -20.47 -10.59
CA ASP A 290 13.20 -21.85 -11.08
C ASP A 290 12.96 -21.95 -12.60
N GLY A 291 12.97 -20.83 -13.31
CA GLY A 291 12.73 -20.75 -14.75
C GLY A 291 11.26 -20.73 -15.15
N SER A 292 10.31 -20.84 -14.20
CA SER A 292 8.89 -20.70 -14.50
C SER A 292 8.56 -19.27 -14.94
N VAL A 293 7.61 -19.17 -15.87
CA VAL A 293 7.19 -17.89 -16.45
C VAL A 293 5.71 -17.66 -16.17
N ILE A 294 5.40 -16.51 -15.58
CA ILE A 294 4.03 -16.05 -15.38
C ILE A 294 3.75 -14.90 -16.35
N HIS A 295 2.75 -15.09 -17.20
CA HIS A 295 2.21 -14.02 -18.03
C HIS A 295 1.39 -13.05 -17.19
N SER A 296 1.58 -11.75 -17.41
CA SER A 296 0.89 -10.69 -16.70
C SER A 296 0.33 -9.70 -17.71
N GLU A 297 -0.97 -9.46 -17.63
CA GLU A 297 -1.65 -8.46 -18.46
C GLU A 297 -2.58 -7.61 -17.62
N CYS A 298 -2.53 -6.31 -17.85
CA CYS A 298 -3.54 -5.40 -17.34
C CYS A 298 -3.85 -4.32 -18.39
N ARG A 299 -5.11 -3.87 -18.40
CA ARG A 299 -5.63 -3.02 -19.47
C ARG A 299 -6.90 -2.28 -19.07
N HIS A 300 -7.01 -1.01 -19.46
CA HIS A 300 -8.17 -0.14 -19.24
C HIS A 300 -8.82 0.33 -20.55
N PHE A 301 -9.64 -0.52 -21.18
CA PHE A 301 -10.32 -0.20 -22.46
C PHE A 301 -11.84 -0.19 -22.26
N PRO A 302 -12.51 0.99 -22.24
CA PRO A 302 -13.96 1.07 -22.14
C PRO A 302 -14.68 0.22 -23.19
N GLY A 303 -15.66 -0.58 -22.77
CA GLY A 303 -16.48 -1.41 -23.66
C GLY A 303 -15.83 -2.72 -24.14
N ALA A 304 -14.57 -2.97 -23.80
CA ALA A 304 -13.91 -4.25 -24.07
C ALA A 304 -14.25 -5.30 -22.99
N ALA A 305 -13.99 -6.58 -23.28
CA ALA A 305 -14.23 -7.66 -22.33
C ALA A 305 -13.35 -7.53 -21.08
N ASN A 306 -13.96 -7.70 -19.90
CA ASN A 306 -13.26 -7.67 -18.61
C ASN A 306 -12.69 -9.04 -18.24
N ARG A 307 -11.56 -9.06 -17.54
CA ARG A 307 -10.96 -10.27 -16.97
C ARG A 307 -10.12 -9.90 -15.74
N VAL A 308 -10.51 -10.38 -14.57
CA VAL A 308 -9.75 -10.20 -13.32
C VAL A 308 -9.66 -11.54 -12.61
N ASP A 309 -8.59 -12.29 -12.89
CA ASP A 309 -8.37 -13.65 -12.39
C ASP A 309 -6.90 -14.05 -12.41
N GLU A 310 -6.63 -15.22 -11.82
CA GLU A 310 -5.34 -15.89 -11.86
C GLU A 310 -5.53 -17.35 -12.27
N SER A 311 -4.63 -17.86 -13.10
CA SER A 311 -4.64 -19.26 -13.55
C SER A 311 -3.24 -19.80 -13.62
N PHE A 312 -3.02 -21.00 -13.08
CA PHE A 312 -1.68 -21.60 -13.03
C PHE A 312 -1.70 -23.04 -13.56
N GLN A 313 -0.56 -23.46 -14.09
CA GLN A 313 -0.31 -24.83 -14.54
C GLN A 313 0.74 -25.44 -13.62
N GLY A 314 0.36 -26.52 -12.94
CA GLY A 314 1.25 -27.34 -12.13
C GLY A 314 1.62 -28.64 -12.84
N THR A 315 2.68 -29.31 -12.41
CA THR A 315 3.11 -30.59 -13.02
C THR A 315 2.05 -31.71 -12.92
N LYS A 316 1.10 -31.61 -11.98
CA LYS A 316 0.02 -32.59 -11.77
C LYS A 316 -1.38 -32.07 -12.05
N GLY A 317 -1.56 -30.76 -12.28
CA GLY A 317 -2.89 -30.20 -12.46
C GLY A 317 -2.94 -28.72 -12.85
N LYS A 318 -4.12 -28.14 -12.77
CA LYS A 318 -4.41 -26.74 -13.10
C LYS A 318 -5.06 -26.04 -11.92
N VAL A 319 -4.86 -24.73 -11.85
CA VAL A 319 -5.41 -23.83 -10.83
C VAL A 319 -6.21 -22.73 -11.50
N TYR A 320 -7.37 -22.40 -10.97
CA TYR A 320 -8.12 -21.17 -11.28
C TYR A 320 -8.53 -20.46 -9.98
N LEU A 321 -8.22 -19.17 -9.90
CA LEU A 321 -8.51 -18.29 -8.77
C LEU A 321 -9.15 -17.00 -9.28
N SER A 322 -10.07 -16.42 -8.49
CA SER A 322 -10.52 -15.05 -8.70
C SER A 322 -11.15 -14.46 -7.44
N ALA A 323 -11.24 -13.13 -7.39
CA ALA A 323 -11.88 -12.39 -6.30
C ALA A 323 -13.38 -12.73 -6.14
N GLY A 324 -14.01 -13.40 -7.12
CA GLY A 324 -15.38 -13.91 -7.05
C GLY A 324 -15.55 -15.19 -6.19
N ASN A 325 -14.65 -15.39 -5.22
CA ASN A 325 -14.50 -16.59 -4.39
C ASN A 325 -14.18 -17.87 -5.17
N HIS A 326 -13.63 -17.78 -6.38
CA HIS A 326 -13.23 -18.98 -7.09
C HIS A 326 -11.89 -19.50 -6.56
N GLY A 327 -11.84 -20.81 -6.29
CA GLY A 327 -10.63 -21.55 -5.95
C GLY A 327 -10.79 -22.98 -6.43
N VAL A 328 -10.26 -23.28 -7.62
CA VAL A 328 -10.50 -24.54 -8.32
C VAL A 328 -9.18 -25.21 -8.65
N LEU A 329 -9.02 -26.45 -8.23
CA LEU A 329 -7.89 -27.33 -8.56
C LEU A 329 -8.41 -28.54 -9.32
N THR A 330 -7.84 -28.83 -10.48
CA THR A 330 -8.14 -30.04 -11.26
C THR A 330 -6.86 -30.76 -11.64
N ASP A 331 -6.93 -32.08 -11.81
CA ASP A 331 -5.84 -32.80 -12.47
C ASP A 331 -5.84 -32.52 -13.99
N TRP A 332 -4.82 -33.00 -14.71
CA TRP A 332 -4.75 -32.82 -16.17
C TRP A 332 -5.86 -33.55 -16.96
N LYS A 333 -6.55 -34.52 -16.34
CA LYS A 333 -7.69 -35.23 -16.93
C LYS A 333 -9.02 -34.50 -16.69
N GLY A 334 -9.03 -33.43 -15.88
CA GLY A 334 -10.21 -32.66 -15.53
C GLY A 334 -10.96 -33.17 -14.29
N ASN A 335 -10.39 -34.13 -13.54
CA ASN A 335 -10.98 -34.55 -12.27
C ASN A 335 -10.78 -33.44 -11.23
N SER A 336 -11.83 -33.14 -10.47
CA SER A 336 -11.75 -32.15 -9.39
C SER A 336 -10.86 -32.67 -8.26
N ILE A 337 -9.85 -31.89 -7.90
CA ILE A 337 -9.01 -32.09 -6.71
C ILE A 337 -9.59 -31.26 -5.55
N TYR A 338 -10.03 -30.04 -5.86
CA TYR A 338 -10.63 -29.13 -4.90
C TYR A 338 -11.49 -28.08 -5.63
N THR A 339 -12.59 -27.71 -5.01
CA THR A 339 -13.41 -26.56 -5.41
C THR A 339 -13.86 -25.88 -4.14
N HIS A 340 -13.46 -24.62 -3.99
CA HIS A 340 -13.83 -23.81 -2.85
C HIS A 340 -15.33 -23.55 -2.82
N ASP A 341 -15.93 -23.66 -1.63
CA ASP A 341 -17.30 -23.25 -1.39
C ASP A 341 -17.41 -21.72 -1.48
N ARG A 342 -18.30 -21.24 -2.34
CA ARG A 342 -18.49 -19.82 -2.61
C ARG A 342 -19.52 -19.19 -1.70
N GLU A 343 -20.30 -19.99 -1.00
CA GLU A 343 -21.36 -19.52 -0.11
C GLU A 343 -20.78 -18.96 1.20
N ASN A 344 -21.46 -17.95 1.76
CA ASN A 344 -21.19 -17.40 3.09
C ASN A 344 -19.73 -16.99 3.39
N ASN A 345 -18.96 -16.62 2.36
CA ASN A 345 -17.61 -16.11 2.54
C ASN A 345 -17.63 -14.69 3.15
N PRO A 346 -16.78 -14.40 4.15
CA PRO A 346 -16.67 -13.07 4.71
C PRO A 346 -16.12 -12.08 3.68
N ASN A 347 -16.45 -10.80 3.87
CA ASN A 347 -15.88 -9.73 3.07
C ASN A 347 -14.37 -9.61 3.41
N PRO A 348 -13.44 -9.81 2.45
CA PRO A 348 -12.01 -9.77 2.75
C PRO A 348 -11.54 -8.39 3.24
N TYR A 349 -12.18 -7.30 2.78
CA TYR A 349 -11.87 -5.96 3.29
C TYR A 349 -12.33 -5.74 4.73
N GLN A 350 -13.32 -6.49 5.21
CA GLN A 350 -13.69 -6.44 6.63
C GLN A 350 -12.74 -7.34 7.44
N GLN A 351 -12.42 -8.51 6.90
CA GLN A 351 -11.58 -9.51 7.56
C GLN A 351 -10.17 -8.99 7.90
N GLU A 352 -9.55 -8.20 7.02
CA GLU A 352 -8.24 -7.56 7.29
C GLU A 352 -8.30 -6.62 8.51
N HIS A 353 -9.41 -5.91 8.70
CA HIS A 353 -9.65 -5.08 9.87
C HIS A 353 -9.97 -5.94 11.09
N ASP A 354 -10.89 -6.90 11.00
CA ASP A 354 -11.26 -7.77 12.13
C ASP A 354 -10.03 -8.43 12.74
N GLU A 355 -9.12 -8.94 11.89
CA GLU A 355 -7.90 -9.57 12.34
C GLU A 355 -6.88 -8.59 12.95
N LEU A 356 -6.67 -7.43 12.34
CA LEU A 356 -5.77 -6.39 12.87
C LEU A 356 -6.24 -5.90 14.24
N TRP A 357 -7.49 -5.47 14.33
CA TRP A 357 -8.03 -4.84 15.52
C TRP A 357 -8.12 -5.83 16.69
N ALA A 358 -8.45 -7.10 16.41
CA ALA A 358 -8.42 -8.15 17.42
C ALA A 358 -7.02 -8.34 18.02
N ALA A 359 -5.95 -8.28 17.22
CA ALA A 359 -4.58 -8.36 17.72
C ALA A 359 -4.21 -7.14 18.57
N ILE A 360 -4.52 -5.93 18.09
CA ILE A 360 -4.23 -4.67 18.80
C ILE A 360 -4.93 -4.65 20.17
N VAL A 361 -6.23 -4.98 20.22
CA VAL A 361 -7.01 -4.98 21.47
C VAL A 361 -6.45 -5.98 22.49
N LYS A 362 -5.89 -7.11 22.03
CA LYS A 362 -5.25 -8.10 22.89
C LYS A 362 -3.80 -7.76 23.26
N GLY A 363 -3.24 -6.68 22.71
CA GLY A 363 -1.82 -6.35 22.87
C GLY A 363 -0.89 -7.36 22.19
N GLU A 364 -1.38 -8.09 21.18
CA GLU A 364 -0.62 -9.07 20.42
C GLU A 364 0.13 -8.41 19.27
N TYR A 365 1.39 -8.81 19.07
CA TYR A 365 2.16 -8.50 17.88
C TYR A 365 2.09 -9.69 16.93
N LYS A 366 1.45 -9.50 15.77
CA LYS A 366 1.08 -10.58 14.83
C LYS A 366 1.32 -10.23 13.36
N PHE A 367 1.19 -8.96 12.96
CA PHE A 367 1.19 -8.57 11.54
C PHE A 367 2.44 -7.78 11.14
N GLU A 368 3.09 -8.22 10.07
CA GLU A 368 4.36 -7.69 9.53
C GLU A 368 4.28 -7.51 8.00
N ASP A 369 3.10 -7.17 7.48
CA ASP A 369 2.79 -7.29 6.06
C ASP A 369 3.60 -6.34 5.15
N ALA A 370 4.20 -5.30 5.74
CA ALA A 370 4.89 -4.23 5.01
C ALA A 370 6.00 -4.73 4.09
N GLU A 371 6.80 -5.72 4.51
CA GLU A 371 7.88 -6.25 3.67
C GLU A 371 7.31 -7.01 2.46
N ASN A 372 6.31 -7.88 2.68
CA ASN A 372 5.66 -8.60 1.58
C ASN A 372 5.03 -7.60 0.60
N ALA A 373 4.29 -6.61 1.12
CA ALA A 373 3.65 -5.60 0.29
C ALA A 373 4.65 -4.73 -0.49
N ALA A 374 5.83 -4.45 0.08
CA ALA A 374 6.91 -3.75 -0.60
C ALA A 374 7.52 -4.57 -1.72
N LYS A 375 7.65 -5.89 -1.57
CA LYS A 375 8.14 -6.75 -2.65
C LYS A 375 7.09 -6.99 -3.75
N SER A 376 5.81 -7.14 -3.40
CA SER A 376 4.73 -7.23 -4.39
C SER A 376 4.52 -5.90 -5.14
N THR A 377 4.40 -4.80 -4.37
CA THR A 377 5.09 -3.52 -4.61
C THR A 377 6.02 -3.40 -5.82
N MET A 378 7.26 -3.79 -5.54
CA MET A 378 8.38 -3.73 -6.45
C MET A 378 8.19 -4.59 -7.69
N THR A 379 7.46 -5.71 -7.58
CA THR A 379 7.18 -6.59 -8.72
C THR A 379 6.36 -5.85 -9.79
N SER A 380 5.31 -5.14 -9.39
CA SER A 380 4.50 -4.35 -10.34
C SER A 380 5.27 -3.14 -10.89
N ILE A 381 6.08 -2.47 -10.06
CA ILE A 381 6.99 -1.39 -10.49
C ILE A 381 8.00 -1.90 -11.54
N MET A 382 8.60 -3.07 -11.31
CA MET A 382 9.52 -3.72 -12.27
C MET A 382 8.80 -4.03 -13.58
N GLY A 383 7.56 -4.50 -13.54
CA GLY A 383 6.72 -4.69 -14.72
C GLY A 383 6.49 -3.39 -15.51
N ARG A 384 6.15 -2.30 -14.81
CA ARG A 384 6.03 -0.97 -15.43
C ARG A 384 7.35 -0.54 -16.05
N TYR A 385 8.47 -0.67 -15.34
CA TYR A 385 9.79 -0.31 -15.85
C TYR A 385 10.14 -1.07 -17.12
N ALA A 386 9.90 -2.39 -17.17
CA ALA A 386 10.13 -3.21 -18.35
C ALA A 386 9.32 -2.71 -19.56
N THR A 387 8.02 -2.45 -19.38
CA THR A 387 7.15 -1.99 -20.47
C THR A 387 7.41 -0.55 -20.91
N TYR A 388 7.68 0.38 -19.99
CA TYR A 388 8.01 1.77 -20.29
C TYR A 388 9.34 1.93 -21.01
N SER A 389 10.34 1.14 -20.63
CA SER A 389 11.66 1.15 -21.25
C SER A 389 11.74 0.29 -22.51
N GLY A 390 10.86 -0.70 -22.66
CA GLY A 390 10.96 -1.74 -23.70
C GLY A 390 12.20 -2.62 -23.54
N LYS A 391 12.73 -2.75 -22.30
CA LYS A 391 13.93 -3.53 -21.98
C LYS A 391 13.58 -4.67 -21.02
N VAL A 392 14.42 -5.70 -21.07
CA VAL A 392 14.48 -6.71 -20.02
C VAL A 392 15.11 -6.07 -18.80
N LEU A 393 14.50 -6.24 -17.63
CA LEU A 393 15.06 -5.80 -16.35
C LEU A 393 15.13 -6.95 -15.37
N THR A 394 16.23 -7.02 -14.65
CA THR A 394 16.37 -7.88 -13.48
C THR A 394 15.80 -7.22 -12.23
N TRP A 395 15.48 -8.03 -11.22
CA TRP A 395 15.02 -7.53 -9.92
C TRP A 395 16.00 -6.53 -9.31
N ASP A 396 17.29 -6.86 -9.31
CA ASP A 396 18.33 -6.03 -8.71
C ASP A 396 18.51 -4.70 -9.44
N GLU A 397 18.48 -4.69 -10.78
CA GLU A 397 18.52 -3.45 -11.56
C GLU A 397 17.31 -2.56 -11.24
N ALA A 398 16.12 -3.15 -11.16
CA ALA A 398 14.89 -2.42 -10.89
C ALA A 398 14.87 -1.86 -9.45
N LEU A 399 15.21 -2.66 -8.45
CA LEU A 399 15.21 -2.26 -7.04
C LEU A 399 16.30 -1.23 -6.71
N ASN A 400 17.43 -1.28 -7.40
CA ASN A 400 18.52 -0.30 -7.24
C ASN A 400 18.39 0.92 -8.17
N GLY A 401 17.29 1.01 -8.93
CA GLY A 401 16.98 2.16 -9.76
C GLY A 401 17.03 3.48 -8.98
N THR A 402 17.54 4.52 -9.64
CA THR A 402 17.82 5.84 -9.06
C THR A 402 16.74 6.87 -9.35
N VAL A 403 15.80 6.56 -10.26
CA VAL A 403 14.67 7.41 -10.57
C VAL A 403 13.77 7.57 -9.33
N ASP A 404 13.62 8.82 -8.90
CA ASP A 404 12.66 9.25 -7.89
C ASP A 404 11.58 10.06 -8.61
N LEU A 405 10.34 9.59 -8.56
CA LEU A 405 9.18 10.24 -9.17
C LEU A 405 8.59 11.32 -8.26
N PHE A 406 8.83 11.24 -6.96
CA PHE A 406 8.19 12.12 -5.99
C PHE A 406 8.73 13.56 -6.12
N PRO A 407 7.89 14.60 -6.06
CA PRO A 407 8.35 16.00 -6.12
C PRO A 407 9.31 16.35 -4.98
N GLU A 408 10.29 17.21 -5.25
CA GLU A 408 11.21 17.73 -4.22
C GLU A 408 10.51 18.68 -3.25
N GLU A 409 9.51 19.41 -3.74
CA GLU A 409 8.71 20.37 -2.98
C GLU A 409 7.22 20.07 -3.16
N LEU A 410 6.48 20.21 -2.06
CA LEU A 410 5.03 20.07 -2.02
C LEU A 410 4.40 21.38 -1.56
N SER A 411 3.96 22.17 -2.52
CA SER A 411 3.10 23.33 -2.32
C SER A 411 2.10 23.41 -3.47
N TRP A 412 1.01 24.15 -3.29
CA TRP A 412 0.00 24.26 -4.35
C TRP A 412 0.51 24.99 -5.58
N ASP A 413 1.49 25.87 -5.43
CA ASP A 413 2.16 26.62 -6.49
C ASP A 413 3.45 25.94 -7.00
N ALA A 414 3.91 24.85 -6.37
CA ALA A 414 5.02 24.05 -6.88
C ALA A 414 4.66 23.37 -8.20
N MET A 415 5.67 23.21 -9.04
CA MET A 415 5.55 22.50 -10.31
C MET A 415 5.94 21.03 -10.11
N PRO A 416 5.02 20.06 -10.34
CA PRO A 416 5.37 18.65 -10.35
C PRO A 416 6.43 18.34 -11.41
N LYS A 417 7.14 17.21 -11.26
CA LYS A 417 8.19 16.78 -12.20
C LYS A 417 7.68 16.58 -13.64
N ILE A 418 6.40 16.22 -13.78
CA ILE A 418 5.75 16.02 -15.08
C ILE A 418 4.81 17.20 -15.35
N LEU A 419 4.91 17.80 -16.54
CA LEU A 419 4.12 18.96 -16.98
C LEU A 419 3.58 18.71 -18.39
N PRO A 420 2.43 19.28 -18.76
CA PRO A 420 1.96 19.23 -20.14
C PRO A 420 2.87 20.08 -21.04
N GLY A 421 3.05 19.67 -22.29
CA GLY A 421 3.71 20.49 -23.30
C GLY A 421 2.86 21.69 -23.75
N ASP A 422 3.40 22.51 -24.64
CA ASP A 422 2.70 23.69 -25.19
C ASP A 422 1.41 23.32 -25.94
N ASP A 423 1.31 22.08 -26.43
CA ASP A 423 0.12 21.52 -27.07
C ASP A 423 -0.94 21.04 -26.06
N GLY A 424 -0.61 21.05 -24.76
CA GLY A 424 -1.46 20.63 -23.65
C GLY A 424 -1.47 19.11 -23.39
N PHE A 425 -0.60 18.33 -24.04
CA PHE A 425 -0.47 16.89 -23.77
C PHE A 425 0.66 16.63 -22.77
N TYR A 426 0.44 15.69 -21.85
CA TYR A 426 1.52 15.19 -21.00
C TYR A 426 2.43 14.23 -21.78
N PRO A 427 3.76 14.35 -21.63
CA PRO A 427 4.65 13.34 -22.17
C PRO A 427 4.40 12.02 -21.44
N HIS A 428 4.59 10.93 -22.16
CA HIS A 428 4.44 9.57 -21.62
C HIS A 428 5.63 8.72 -22.08
N ALA A 429 5.78 7.55 -21.46
CA ALA A 429 6.86 6.64 -21.80
C ALA A 429 6.82 6.23 -23.28
N VAL A 430 7.99 6.24 -23.93
CA VAL A 430 8.19 5.68 -25.26
C VAL A 430 9.11 4.45 -25.13
N PRO A 431 8.60 3.23 -25.33
CA PRO A 431 9.41 2.02 -25.29
C PRO A 431 10.61 2.12 -26.23
N GLY A 432 11.79 1.70 -25.75
CA GLY A 432 13.08 1.84 -26.41
C GLY A 432 13.78 3.19 -26.19
N LYS A 433 13.12 4.20 -25.58
CA LYS A 433 13.69 5.52 -25.31
C LYS A 433 13.63 5.94 -23.83
N THR A 434 12.55 5.62 -23.12
CA THR A 434 12.36 6.01 -21.71
C THR A 434 13.42 5.38 -20.82
N LYS A 435 14.03 6.19 -19.95
CA LYS A 435 14.89 5.71 -18.86
C LYS A 435 14.04 5.57 -17.59
N VAL A 436 14.15 4.41 -16.94
CA VAL A 436 13.29 4.03 -15.80
C VAL A 436 14.09 3.64 -14.55
N ILE A 437 15.41 3.48 -14.67
CA ILE A 437 16.35 3.16 -13.59
C ILE A 437 17.52 4.14 -13.59
#